data_AF-A0A3S1EJY3-F1
#
_entry.id   AF-A0A3S1EJY3-F1
#
_cell.length_a   1.000
_cell.length_b   1.000
_cell.length_c   1.000
_cell.angle_alpha   90.00
_cell.angle_beta   90.00
_cell.angle_gamma   90.00
#
_symmetry.space_group_name_H-M   'P 1'
#
loop_
_entity.id
_entity.type
_entity.pdbx_description
1 polymer ?
#
loop_
_entity_poly.entity_id
_entity_poly.type
_entity_poly.pdbx_seq_one_letter_code
_entity_poly.pdbx_strand_id
1 'polypeptide(L)'
;MNEFAPVLDDEAVAVARVLANDHVADVVEALNHEPRETAIELLCAVPFERLVEIFDQPELEAAPELAEALPRPKASKLLTAMSVDRAADILRELDEPARS
;
A
#
# COMPACT_ATOMS: atom_id res chain seq x y z
N MET A 1 -3.16 -9.06 33.47
CA MET A 1 -2.51 -7.87 32.88
C MET A 1 -1.14 -8.31 32.42
N ASN A 2 -0.97 -8.44 31.10
CA ASN A 2 0.30 -8.16 30.44
C ASN A 2 -0.10 -7.68 29.04
N GLU A 3 0.07 -6.38 28.87
CA GLU A 3 -0.12 -5.61 27.66
C GLU A 3 0.95 -5.99 26.63
N PHE A 4 0.53 -6.60 25.52
CA PHE A 4 1.37 -6.69 24.33
C PHE A 4 1.28 -5.33 23.62
N ALA A 5 2.10 -4.38 24.05
CA ALA A 5 2.40 -3.21 23.23
C ALA A 5 3.38 -3.67 22.13
N PRO A 6 3.06 -3.50 20.83
CA PRO A 6 3.93 -3.97 19.78
C PRO A 6 5.19 -3.11 19.75
N VAL A 7 6.35 -3.76 19.87
CA VAL A 7 7.68 -3.16 19.67
C VAL A 7 8.00 -2.92 18.18
N LEU A 8 6.98 -2.79 17.33
CA LEU A 8 7.09 -2.80 15.87
C LEU A 8 7.27 -1.41 15.23
N ASP A 9 7.06 -0.33 15.99
CA ASP A 9 7.07 1.02 15.42
C ASP A 9 8.45 1.46 14.88
N ASP A 10 9.56 1.06 15.49
CA ASP A 10 10.88 1.60 15.09
C ASP A 10 11.42 0.94 13.81
N GLU A 11 11.22 -0.37 13.66
CA GLU A 11 11.70 -1.13 12.49
C GLU A 11 10.82 -0.86 11.26
N ALA A 12 9.50 -0.85 11.41
CA ALA A 12 8.58 -0.50 10.32
C ALA A 12 8.80 0.94 9.84
N VAL A 13 9.08 1.88 10.75
CA VAL A 13 9.40 3.27 10.39
C VAL A 13 10.77 3.38 9.73
N ALA A 14 11.78 2.62 10.17
CA ALA A 14 13.08 2.57 9.53
C ALA A 14 12.99 2.01 8.10
N VAL A 15 12.25 0.92 7.91
CA VAL A 15 11.98 0.32 6.61
C VAL A 15 11.18 1.28 5.73
N ALA A 16 10.12 1.91 6.25
CA ALA A 16 9.34 2.90 5.51
C ALA A 16 10.19 4.11 5.08
N ARG A 17 11.16 4.54 5.90
CA ARG A 17 12.10 5.61 5.53
C ARG A 17 13.08 5.20 4.44
N VAL A 18 13.55 3.95 4.46
CA VAL A 18 14.38 3.39 3.39
C VAL A 18 13.57 3.30 2.10
N LEU A 19 12.38 2.70 2.15
CA LEU A 19 11.45 2.60 1.01
C LEU A 19 11.03 3.98 0.47
N ALA A 20 10.90 4.99 1.33
CA ALA A 20 10.58 6.34 0.90
C ALA A 20 11.71 6.99 0.07
N ASN A 21 12.94 6.50 0.18
CA ASN A 21 14.13 7.08 -0.47
C ASN A 21 14.76 6.17 -1.54
N ASP A 22 14.22 4.97 -1.71
CA ASP A 22 14.65 3.98 -2.71
C ASP A 22 13.93 4.18 -4.06
N HIS A 23 14.25 3.42 -5.11
CA HIS A 23 13.54 3.52 -6.38
C HIS A 23 12.13 2.91 -6.25
N VAL A 24 11.12 3.50 -6.88
CA VAL A 24 9.71 3.06 -6.67
C VAL A 24 9.50 1.59 -7.06
N ALA A 25 10.23 1.11 -8.08
CA ALA A 25 10.17 -0.28 -8.51
C ALA A 25 10.71 -1.25 -7.45
N ASP A 26 11.82 -0.92 -6.79
CA ASP A 26 12.39 -1.76 -5.72
C ASP A 26 11.46 -1.80 -4.49
N VAL A 27 10.77 -0.69 -4.20
CA VAL A 27 9.75 -0.63 -3.14
C VAL A 27 8.58 -1.54 -3.46
N VAL A 28 8.10 -1.52 -4.70
CA VAL A 28 7.01 -2.38 -5.16
C VAL A 28 7.43 -3.85 -5.08
N GLU A 29 8.64 -4.19 -5.54
CA GLU A 29 9.18 -5.54 -5.43
C GLU A 29 9.22 -5.99 -3.96
N ALA A 30 9.75 -5.16 -3.06
CA ALA A 30 9.76 -5.45 -1.63
C ALA A 30 8.35 -5.67 -1.06
N LEU A 31 7.40 -4.80 -1.39
CA LEU A 31 6.00 -4.93 -0.92
C LEU A 31 5.32 -6.20 -1.43
N ASN A 32 5.60 -6.62 -2.66
CA ASN A 32 5.07 -7.86 -3.23
C ASN A 32 5.62 -9.12 -2.51
N HIS A 33 6.83 -9.03 -1.97
CA HIS A 33 7.46 -10.10 -1.19
C HIS A 33 7.01 -10.14 0.29
N GLU A 34 6.44 -9.05 0.81
CA GLU A 34 5.95 -8.96 2.19
C GLU A 34 4.52 -9.54 2.33
N PRO A 35 4.14 -10.05 3.51
CA PRO A 35 2.77 -10.45 3.74
C PRO A 35 1.84 -9.23 3.73
N ARG A 36 0.59 -9.44 3.29
CA ARG A 36 -0.41 -8.37 3.10
C ARG A 36 -0.54 -7.43 4.30
N GLU A 37 -0.55 -7.97 5.52
CA GLU A 37 -0.67 -7.17 6.75
C GLU A 37 0.51 -6.20 6.88
N THR A 38 1.75 -6.67 6.74
CA THR A 38 2.96 -5.85 6.77
C THR A 38 2.98 -4.81 5.65
N ALA A 39 2.60 -5.20 4.42
CA ALA A 39 2.54 -4.28 3.28
C ALA A 39 1.59 -3.11 3.56
N ILE A 40 0.40 -3.36 4.15
CA ILE A 40 -0.55 -2.32 4.52
C ILE A 40 0.02 -1.38 5.57
N GLU A 41 0.71 -1.91 6.59
CA GLU A 41 1.35 -1.09 7.63
C GLU A 41 2.43 -0.18 7.05
N LEU A 42 3.28 -0.72 6.16
CA LEU A 42 4.29 0.06 5.44
C LEU A 42 3.65 1.15 4.57
N LEU A 43 2.61 0.83 3.81
CA LEU A 43 1.85 1.80 3.00
C LEU A 43 1.14 2.87 3.87
N CYS A 44 0.82 2.54 5.12
CA CYS A 44 0.30 3.50 6.08
C CYS A 44 1.38 4.46 6.56
N ALA A 45 2.61 3.98 6.73
CA ALA A 45 3.77 4.74 7.22
C ALA A 45 4.43 5.63 6.16
N VAL A 46 4.35 5.29 4.88
CA VAL A 46 4.96 6.12 3.81
C VAL A 46 4.20 7.44 3.57
N PRO A 47 4.90 8.50 3.11
CA PRO A 47 4.27 9.75 2.69
C PRO A 47 3.21 9.54 1.61
N PHE A 48 2.17 10.38 1.60
CA PHE A 48 1.05 10.22 0.66
C PHE A 48 1.48 10.34 -0.81
N GLU A 49 2.41 11.24 -1.13
CA GLU A 49 2.95 11.37 -2.50
C GLU A 49 3.59 10.07 -2.96
N ARG A 50 4.35 9.44 -2.07
CA ARG A 50 5.00 8.16 -2.33
C ARG A 50 4.00 7.02 -2.48
N LEU A 51 2.97 7.02 -1.64
CA LEU A 51 1.86 6.07 -1.75
C LEU A 51 1.22 6.13 -3.15
N VAL A 52 1.02 7.32 -3.69
CA VAL A 52 0.49 7.50 -5.05
C VAL A 52 1.43 6.89 -6.08
N GLU A 53 2.73 7.19 -6.02
CA GLU A 53 3.72 6.65 -6.97
C GLU A 53 3.79 5.12 -6.96
N ILE A 54 3.69 4.50 -5.77
CA ILE A 54 3.70 3.04 -5.59
C ILE A 54 2.47 2.41 -6.26
N PHE A 55 1.27 2.95 -6.00
CA PHE A 55 0.03 2.43 -6.60
C PHE A 55 -0.08 2.69 -8.10
N ASP A 56 0.66 3.68 -8.61
CA ASP A 56 0.74 3.93 -10.05
C ASP A 56 1.59 2.89 -10.79
N GLN A 57 2.41 2.11 -10.08
CA GLN A 57 3.18 1.03 -10.70
C GLN A 57 2.29 -0.16 -11.05
N PRO A 58 2.30 -0.64 -12.30
CA PRO A 58 1.56 -1.84 -12.69
C PRO A 58 2.12 -3.12 -12.08
N GLU A 59 3.39 -3.13 -11.67
CA GLU A 59 4.03 -4.27 -10.99
C GLU A 59 3.51 -4.53 -9.56
N LEU A 60 2.73 -3.62 -8.96
CA LEU A 60 2.21 -3.81 -7.60
C LEU A 60 1.14 -4.91 -7.58
N GLU A 61 1.45 -6.02 -6.93
CA GLU A 61 0.55 -7.15 -6.78
C GLU A 61 -0.50 -6.85 -5.69
N ALA A 62 -1.71 -7.38 -5.86
CA ALA A 62 -2.82 -7.19 -4.92
C ALA A 62 -3.12 -5.70 -4.60
N ALA A 63 -2.81 -4.79 -5.53
CA ALA A 63 -3.13 -3.36 -5.40
C ALA A 63 -4.62 -3.12 -5.02
N PRO A 64 -5.61 -3.83 -5.59
CA PRO A 64 -7.01 -3.64 -5.21
C PRO A 64 -7.26 -3.98 -3.73
N GLU A 65 -6.77 -5.12 -3.27
CA GLU A 65 -6.86 -5.59 -1.91
C GLU A 65 -6.12 -4.71 -0.89
N LEU A 66 -4.98 -4.15 -1.29
CA LEU A 66 -4.22 -3.19 -0.49
C LEU A 66 -4.97 -1.86 -0.40
N ALA A 67 -5.52 -1.35 -1.51
CA ALA A 67 -6.32 -0.14 -1.55
C ALA A 67 -7.59 -0.24 -0.67
N GLU A 68 -8.26 -1.39 -0.67
CA GLU A 68 -9.44 -1.65 0.16
C GLU A 68 -9.11 -1.67 1.66
N ALA A 69 -7.94 -2.21 2.02
CA ALA A 69 -7.50 -2.29 3.40
C ALA A 69 -6.99 -0.95 3.97
N LEU A 70 -6.67 0.02 3.10
CA LEU A 70 -6.31 1.37 3.53
C LEU A 70 -7.50 2.08 4.19
N PRO A 71 -7.25 3.03 5.13
CA PRO A 71 -8.31 3.85 5.68
C PRO A 71 -9.08 4.57 4.57
N ARG A 72 -10.42 4.45 4.57
CA ARG A 72 -11.33 5.08 3.58
C ARG A 72 -10.92 6.49 3.11
N PRO A 73 -10.63 7.47 3.99
CA PRO A 73 -10.23 8.81 3.54
C PRO A 73 -8.90 8.81 2.78
N LYS A 74 -7.96 7.91 3.11
CA LYS A 74 -6.68 7.74 2.39
C LYS A 74 -6.92 7.09 1.03
N ALA A 75 -7.73 6.03 0.98
CA ALA A 75 -8.11 5.34 -0.25
C ALA A 75 -8.81 6.26 -1.26
N SER A 76 -9.82 7.04 -0.83
CA SER A 76 -10.49 8.00 -1.72
C SER A 76 -9.54 9.08 -2.25
N LYS A 77 -8.64 9.58 -1.41
CA LYS A 77 -7.63 10.56 -1.84
C LYS A 77 -6.63 9.94 -2.81
N LEU A 78 -6.21 8.71 -2.56
CA LEU A 78 -5.29 7.94 -3.39
C LEU A 78 -5.86 7.72 -4.80
N LEU A 79 -7.10 7.23 -4.91
CA LEU A 79 -7.80 7.04 -6.19
C LEU A 79 -7.98 8.34 -6.99
N THR A 80 -8.05 9.49 -6.31
CA THR A 80 -8.16 10.81 -6.96
C THR A 80 -6.79 11.36 -7.40
N ALA A 81 -5.71 10.91 -6.77
CA ALA A 81 -4.36 11.44 -6.99
C ALA A 81 -3.52 10.59 -7.95
N MET A 82 -3.82 9.29 -8.08
CA MET A 82 -3.15 8.38 -9.01
C MET A 82 -3.62 8.57 -10.46
N SER A 83 -2.98 7.88 -11.40
CA SER A 83 -3.43 7.84 -12.79
C SER A 83 -4.84 7.28 -12.91
N VAL A 84 -5.66 7.91 -13.76
CA VAL A 84 -7.06 7.53 -13.98
C VAL A 84 -7.17 6.09 -14.50
N ASP A 85 -6.22 5.67 -15.35
CA ASP A 85 -6.16 4.30 -15.86
C ASP A 85 -5.91 3.29 -14.73
N ARG A 86 -4.96 3.57 -13.82
CA ARG A 86 -4.67 2.71 -12.67
C ARG A 86 -5.81 2.68 -11.65
N ALA A 87 -6.43 3.83 -11.37
CA ALA A 87 -7.61 3.89 -10.50
C ALA A 87 -8.75 3.06 -11.07
N ALA A 88 -8.99 3.14 -12.39
CA ALA A 88 -10.03 2.36 -13.05
C ALA A 88 -9.73 0.86 -13.05
N ASP A 89 -8.47 0.47 -13.18
CA ASP A 89 -8.00 -0.92 -13.11
C ASP A 89 -8.26 -1.51 -11.71
N ILE A 90 -7.78 -0.83 -10.66
CA ILE A 90 -8.01 -1.21 -9.27
C ILE A 90 -9.51 -1.30 -8.93
N LEU A 91 -10.30 -0.31 -9.36
CA LEU A 91 -11.75 -0.32 -9.11
C LEU A 91 -12.45 -1.46 -9.87
N ARG A 92 -11.99 -1.81 -11.06
CA ARG A 92 -12.55 -2.93 -11.82
C ARG A 92 -12.29 -4.26 -11.12
N GLU A 93 -11.08 -4.48 -10.62
CA GLU A 93 -10.72 -5.70 -9.89
C GLU A 93 -11.44 -5.80 -8.53
N LEU A 94 -11.68 -4.67 -7.86
CA LEU A 94 -12.51 -4.63 -6.64
C LEU A 94 -14.00 -4.89 -6.89
N ASP A 95 -14.53 -4.38 -8.01
CA ASP A 95 -15.94 -4.55 -8.39
C ASP A 95 -16.23 -5.94 -8.94
N GLU A 96 -15.22 -6.64 -9.47
CA GLU A 96 -15.32 -8.06 -9.80
C GLU A 96 -15.65 -8.83 -8.50
N PRO A 97 -16.93 -9.24 -8.32
CA PRO A 97 -17.33 -9.85 -7.07
C PRO A 97 -16.55 -11.15 -6.96
N ALA A 98 -15.70 -11.24 -5.92
CA ALA A 98 -14.94 -12.43 -5.53
C ALA A 98 -15.71 -13.69 -5.94
N ARG A 99 -15.41 -14.23 -7.12
CA ARG A 99 -16.29 -15.20 -7.76
C ARG A 99 -15.90 -16.57 -7.26
N SER A 100 -16.47 -16.90 -6.10
CA SER A 100 -16.52 -18.21 -5.39
C SER A 100 -15.25 -18.66 -4.66
#